data_AF-A0A1B6CMZ0-F1
#
_entry.id   AF-A0A1B6CMZ0-F1
#
_cell.length_a   1.000
_cell.length_b   1.000
_cell.length_c   1.000
_cell.angle_alpha   90.00
_cell.angle_beta   90.00
_cell.angle_gamma   90.00
#
_symmetry.space_group_name_H-M   'P 1'
#
loop_
_entity.id
_entity.type
_entity.pdbx_description
1 polymer ?
#
loop_
_entity_poly.entity_id
_entity_poly.type
_entity_poly.pdbx_seq_one_letter_code
_entity_poly.pdbx_strand_id
1 'polypeptide(L)'
;MGQRFKMGGQRTRQFICGIDSSTQNLYIATGKSHPSLWGQFLRTYKPHWIHSIPAELTSNKILFCDFRFRHNQPLAPCKLLRLPSDNLVINVMVPIQSIAKGQFAVFYRGNECLGSAKITAAGPSLYSLTH
;
A
#
# COMPACT_ATOMS: atom_id res chain seq x y z
N MET A 1 4.23 10.33 1.83
CA MET A 1 3.07 10.35 0.90
C MET A 1 1.82 10.71 1.69
N GLY A 2 1.01 11.66 1.22
CA GLY A 2 -0.23 12.10 1.90
C GLY A 2 -0.06 13.20 2.95
N GLN A 3 1.13 13.81 3.06
CA GLN A 3 1.35 14.93 3.96
C GLN A 3 0.72 16.21 3.37
N ARG A 4 0.04 16.97 4.22
CA ARG A 4 -0.60 18.24 3.82
C ARG A 4 0.50 19.25 3.48
N PHE A 5 0.52 19.70 2.24
CA PHE A 5 1.35 20.83 1.83
C PHE A 5 0.54 22.11 2.01
N LYS A 6 1.07 23.09 2.73
CA LYS A 6 0.45 24.41 2.91
C LYS A 6 1.28 25.43 2.14
N MET A 7 0.88 25.76 0.92
CA MET A 7 1.30 27.02 0.29
C MET A 7 0.38 28.16 0.78
N GLY A 8 0.98 29.30 1.13
CA GLY A 8 0.21 30.50 1.45
C GLY A 8 -0.60 30.98 0.25
N GLY A 9 -1.86 31.39 0.46
CA GLY A 9 -2.70 32.02 -0.56
C GLY A 9 -3.67 31.10 -1.34
N GLN A 10 -3.57 29.77 -1.22
CA GLN A 10 -4.47 28.83 -1.92
C GLN A 10 -5.66 28.38 -1.03
N ARG A 11 -6.90 28.51 -1.54
CA ARG A 11 -8.13 28.09 -0.83
C ARG A 11 -8.29 26.57 -0.72
N THR A 12 -7.65 25.80 -1.60
CA THR A 12 -7.80 24.34 -1.71
C THR A 12 -6.63 23.55 -1.10
N ARG A 13 -6.95 22.46 -0.37
CA ARG A 13 -5.95 21.62 0.31
C ARG A 13 -5.11 20.82 -0.69
N GLN A 14 -3.79 20.89 -0.55
CA GLN A 14 -2.81 20.21 -1.40
C GLN A 14 -2.17 19.01 -0.68
N PHE A 15 -1.95 17.92 -1.39
CA PHE A 15 -1.37 16.68 -0.85
C PHE A 15 -0.21 16.19 -1.71
N ILE A 16 0.88 15.76 -1.06
CA ILE A 16 2.02 15.17 -1.78
C ILE A 16 1.65 13.75 -2.23
N CYS A 17 1.55 13.57 -3.56
CA CYS A 17 1.25 12.29 -4.20
C CYS A 17 2.50 11.58 -4.76
N GLY A 18 3.66 12.22 -4.78
CA GLY A 18 4.91 11.62 -5.21
C GLY A 18 6.12 12.43 -4.77
N ILE A 19 7.23 11.76 -4.49
CA ILE A 19 8.54 12.38 -4.27
C ILE A 19 9.50 11.65 -5.20
N ASP A 20 10.13 12.40 -6.09
CA ASP A 20 11.24 11.92 -6.91
C ASP A 20 12.54 12.48 -6.32
N SER A 21 13.29 11.61 -5.65
CA SER A 21 14.55 11.97 -5.01
C SER A 21 15.69 12.21 -6.00
N SER A 22 15.58 11.71 -7.24
CA SER A 22 16.62 11.90 -8.27
C SER A 22 16.54 13.28 -8.91
N THR A 23 15.32 13.78 -9.12
CA THR A 23 15.08 15.10 -9.71
C THR A 23 14.73 16.16 -8.67
N GLN A 24 14.66 15.79 -7.38
CA GLN A 24 14.18 16.60 -6.26
C GLN A 24 12.75 17.17 -6.46
N ASN A 25 11.97 16.56 -7.34
CA ASN A 25 10.61 17.01 -7.63
C ASN A 25 9.58 16.45 -6.65
N LEU A 26 8.64 17.31 -6.25
CA LEU A 26 7.47 16.96 -5.45
C LEU A 26 6.22 17.04 -6.32
N TYR A 27 5.51 15.93 -6.44
CA TYR A 27 4.23 15.88 -7.14
C TYR A 27 3.11 16.16 -6.14
N ILE A 28 2.30 17.18 -6.43
CA ILE A 28 1.21 17.65 -5.58
C ILE A 28 -0.12 17.41 -6.28
N ALA A 29 -1.06 16.81 -5.56
CA ALA A 29 -2.44 16.68 -5.98
C ALA A 29 -3.33 17.68 -5.25
N THR A 30 -4.23 18.33 -5.98
CA THR A 30 -5.22 19.27 -5.41
C THR A 30 -6.45 18.49 -4.96
N GLY A 31 -6.83 18.62 -3.69
CA GLY A 31 -7.97 17.91 -3.11
C GLY A 31 -7.64 16.52 -2.55
N LYS A 32 -8.43 16.07 -1.56
CA LYS A 32 -8.25 14.78 -0.88
C LYS A 32 -8.64 13.56 -1.71
N SER A 33 -9.48 13.75 -2.73
CA SER A 33 -10.08 12.70 -3.54
C SER A 33 -9.33 12.43 -4.84
N HIS A 34 -8.23 13.15 -5.12
CA HIS A 34 -7.54 13.04 -6.40
C HIS A 34 -7.05 11.60 -6.67
N PRO A 35 -7.35 10.99 -7.84
CA PRO A 35 -7.01 9.59 -8.13
C PRO A 35 -5.52 9.25 -7.98
N SER A 36 -4.63 10.22 -8.12
CA SER A 36 -3.18 10.03 -7.93
C SER A 36 -2.77 9.67 -6.49
N LEU A 37 -3.64 9.90 -5.50
CA LEU A 37 -3.39 9.54 -4.10
C LEU A 37 -3.79 8.11 -3.75
N TRP A 38 -4.47 7.42 -4.66
CA TRP A 38 -5.05 6.10 -4.46
C TRP A 38 -4.30 5.06 -5.28
N GLY A 39 -4.04 3.89 -4.68
CA GLY A 39 -3.44 2.75 -5.35
C GLY A 39 -4.06 1.44 -4.88
N GLN A 40 -3.99 0.43 -5.74
CA GLN A 40 -4.45 -0.94 -5.44
C GLN A 40 -3.30 -1.89 -5.15
N PHE A 41 -2.09 -1.60 -5.63
CA PHE A 41 -0.97 -2.53 -5.54
C PHE A 41 0.10 -2.03 -4.58
N LEU A 42 0.67 -2.96 -3.82
CA LEU A 42 1.83 -2.76 -2.96
C LEU A 42 2.87 -3.84 -3.25
N ARG A 43 4.14 -3.49 -3.12
CA ARG A 43 5.24 -4.45 -3.05
C ARG A 43 5.83 -4.44 -1.65
N THR A 44 6.19 -5.61 -1.17
CA THR A 44 6.87 -5.78 0.13
C THR A 44 8.16 -6.57 -0.04
N TYR A 45 8.98 -6.58 1.00
CA TYR A 45 9.99 -7.62 1.17
C TYR A 45 9.37 -8.96 1.60
N LYS A 46 10.22 -9.96 1.81
CA LYS A 46 9.84 -11.24 2.41
C LYS A 46 9.06 -11.03 3.71
N PRO A 47 7.89 -11.67 3.86
CA PRO A 47 7.07 -11.55 5.06
C PRO A 47 7.70 -12.31 6.23
N HIS A 48 7.43 -11.80 7.44
CA HIS A 48 7.61 -12.51 8.69
C HIS A 48 6.27 -13.12 9.12
N TRP A 49 6.17 -14.44 9.16
CA TRP A 49 4.99 -15.18 9.62
C TRP A 49 5.12 -15.48 11.12
N ILE A 50 4.00 -15.41 11.85
CA ILE A 50 4.00 -15.64 13.30
C ILE A 50 4.13 -17.13 13.63
N HIS A 51 3.37 -17.98 12.92
CA HIS A 51 3.42 -19.42 13.11
C HIS A 51 4.16 -20.12 11.96
N SER A 52 3.53 -20.17 10.80
CA SER A 52 4.10 -20.77 9.59
C SER A 52 3.58 -20.04 8.36
N ILE A 53 4.23 -20.26 7.22
CA ILE A 53 3.75 -19.71 5.96
C ILE A 53 2.37 -20.32 5.64
N PRO A 54 1.35 -19.50 5.30
CA PRO A 54 0.06 -20.02 4.85
C PRO A 54 0.23 -21.02 3.70
N ALA A 55 -0.46 -22.16 3.79
CA ALA A 55 -0.31 -23.27 2.84
C ALA A 55 -0.61 -22.84 1.40
N GLU A 56 -1.58 -21.94 1.21
CA GLU A 56 -1.99 -21.39 -0.07
C GLU A 56 -0.84 -20.64 -0.76
N LEU A 57 -0.04 -19.88 0.00
CA LEU A 57 1.14 -19.20 -0.54
C LEU A 57 2.27 -20.16 -0.95
N THR A 58 2.21 -21.42 -0.51
CA THR A 58 3.16 -22.46 -0.90
C THR A 58 2.63 -23.28 -2.09
N SER A 59 1.35 -23.62 -2.10
CA SER A 59 0.74 -24.46 -3.14
C SER A 59 0.42 -23.71 -4.43
N ASN A 60 -0.24 -22.54 -4.33
CA ASN A 60 -0.70 -21.77 -5.50
C ASN A 60 -0.19 -20.32 -5.53
N LYS A 61 0.67 -19.96 -4.57
CA LYS A 61 1.31 -18.64 -4.43
C LYS A 61 0.34 -17.49 -4.15
N ILE A 62 -0.92 -17.78 -3.81
CA ILE A 62 -1.99 -16.80 -3.63
C ILE A 62 -2.64 -16.99 -2.27
N LEU A 63 -2.95 -15.89 -1.59
CA LEU A 63 -3.75 -15.91 -0.37
C LEU A 63 -4.76 -14.76 -0.39
N PHE A 64 -6.03 -15.06 -0.11
CA PHE A 64 -7.03 -14.05 0.20
C PHE A 64 -7.09 -13.85 1.71
N CYS A 65 -6.93 -12.60 2.15
CA CYS A 65 -6.92 -12.25 3.56
C CYS A 65 -7.25 -10.78 3.74
N ASP A 66 -7.36 -10.35 4.98
CA ASP A 66 -7.43 -8.94 5.31
C ASP A 66 -6.05 -8.38 5.62
N PHE A 67 -5.87 -7.08 5.45
CA PHE A 67 -4.65 -6.42 5.90
C PHE A 67 -4.91 -4.99 6.38
N ARG A 68 -3.95 -4.44 7.11
CA ARG A 68 -3.83 -3.00 7.38
C ARG A 68 -2.37 -2.60 7.38
N PHE A 69 -2.11 -1.33 7.07
CA PHE A 69 -0.75 -0.76 7.12
C PHE A 69 -0.64 0.45 8.06
N ARG A 70 -1.77 0.86 8.65
CA ARG A 70 -1.84 1.84 9.74
C ARG A 70 -2.67 1.24 10.86
N HIS A 71 -2.20 1.38 12.11
CA HIS A 71 -2.84 0.77 13.28
C HIS A 71 -4.31 1.20 13.46
N ASN A 72 -4.63 2.47 13.16
CA ASN A 72 -5.98 3.02 13.27
C ASN A 72 -6.86 2.82 12.02
N GLN A 73 -6.35 2.16 10.97
CA GLN A 73 -7.20 1.86 9.82
C GLN A 73 -7.98 0.57 10.03
N PRO A 74 -9.23 0.50 9.54
CA PRO A 74 -9.95 -0.75 9.46
C PRO A 74 -9.19 -1.73 8.57
N LEU A 75 -9.45 -3.01 8.79
CA LEU A 75 -8.98 -4.07 7.91
C LEU A 75 -9.58 -3.89 6.51
N ALA A 76 -8.74 -4.09 5.50
CA ALA A 76 -9.14 -4.05 4.10
C ALA A 76 -8.93 -5.43 3.46
N PRO A 77 -9.89 -5.93 2.69
CA PRO A 77 -9.74 -7.19 1.99
C PRO A 77 -8.68 -7.07 0.89
N CYS A 78 -7.81 -8.07 0.80
CA CYS A 78 -6.72 -8.10 -0.15
C CYS A 78 -6.40 -9.51 -0.64
N LYS A 79 -5.64 -9.56 -1.73
CA LYS A 79 -5.04 -10.75 -2.30
C LYS A 79 -3.52 -10.61 -2.26
N LEU A 80 -2.86 -11.51 -1.56
CA LEU A 80 -1.40 -11.63 -1.54
C LEU A 80 -0.96 -12.54 -2.69
N LEU A 81 0.07 -12.13 -3.42
CA LEU A 81 0.81 -12.96 -4.36
C LEU A 81 2.25 -13.11 -3.89
N ARG A 82 2.73 -14.35 -3.71
CA ARG A 82 4.13 -14.66 -3.43
C ARG A 82 4.92 -14.75 -4.72
N LEU A 83 5.93 -13.90 -4.85
CA LEU A 83 6.85 -13.91 -5.99
C LEU A 83 7.91 -15.03 -5.85
N PRO A 84 8.62 -15.39 -6.93
CA PRO A 84 9.73 -16.34 -6.86
C PRO A 84 10.83 -15.95 -5.85
N SER A 85 10.99 -14.65 -5.58
CA SER A 85 11.94 -14.12 -4.61
C SER A 85 11.45 -14.11 -3.15
N ASP A 86 10.33 -14.77 -2.83
CA ASP A 86 9.62 -14.73 -1.54
C ASP A 86 9.04 -13.38 -1.11
N ASN A 87 9.26 -12.32 -1.89
CA ASN A 87 8.57 -11.05 -1.72
C ASN A 87 7.08 -11.18 -2.02
N LEU A 88 6.26 -10.27 -1.48
CA LEU A 88 4.83 -10.23 -1.77
C LEU A 88 4.47 -9.05 -2.67
N VAL A 89 3.47 -9.28 -3.51
CA VAL A 89 2.61 -8.25 -4.07
C VAL A 89 1.27 -8.32 -3.35
N ILE A 90 0.80 -7.19 -2.84
CA ILE A 90 -0.53 -7.07 -2.23
C ILE A 90 -1.41 -6.37 -3.26
N ASN A 91 -2.51 -7.01 -3.65
CA ASN A 91 -3.58 -6.39 -4.41
C ASN A 91 -4.76 -6.12 -3.46
N VAL A 92 -5.06 -4.86 -3.23
CA VAL A 92 -6.14 -4.42 -2.36
C VAL A 92 -7.42 -4.28 -3.16
N MET A 93 -8.50 -4.91 -2.70
CA MET A 93 -9.76 -4.91 -3.46
C MET A 93 -10.39 -3.51 -3.53
N VAL A 94 -10.25 -2.72 -2.47
CA VAL A 94 -10.66 -1.32 -2.44
C VAL A 94 -9.41 -0.43 -2.45
N PRO A 95 -9.24 0.49 -3.42
CA PRO A 95 -8.08 1.38 -3.47
C PRO A 95 -7.82 2.06 -2.13
N ILE A 96 -6.55 2.19 -1.74
CA ILE A 96 -6.15 2.82 -0.49
C ILE A 96 -5.33 4.08 -0.73
N GLN A 97 -5.49 5.06 0.15
CA GLN A 97 -4.78 6.32 0.08
C GLN A 97 -3.39 6.28 0.70
N SER A 98 -2.47 7.05 0.12
CA SER A 98 -1.27 7.54 0.81
C SER A 98 -0.40 6.43 1.42
N ILE A 99 -0.05 5.46 0.59
CA ILE A 99 0.88 4.39 0.95
C ILE A 99 2.26 5.03 1.19
N ALA A 100 2.79 4.91 2.40
CA ALA A 100 4.14 5.37 2.73
C ALA A 100 5.12 4.18 2.68
N LYS A 101 6.22 4.36 1.94
CA LYS A 101 7.36 3.43 1.98
C LYS A 101 7.89 3.32 3.42
N GLY A 102 8.28 2.13 3.83
CA GLY A 102 8.85 1.89 5.16
C GLY A 102 7.83 1.50 6.25
N GLN A 103 6.53 1.62 5.99
CA GLN A 103 5.50 1.03 6.86
C GLN A 103 5.43 -0.49 6.68
N PHE A 104 4.75 -1.18 7.60
CA PHE A 104 4.50 -2.61 7.51
C PHE A 104 3.04 -2.87 7.12
N ALA A 105 2.83 -3.81 6.21
CA ALA A 105 1.52 -4.43 6.00
C ALA A 105 1.39 -5.60 6.97
N VAL A 106 0.31 -5.64 7.73
CA VAL A 106 -0.01 -6.73 8.68
C VAL A 106 -1.22 -7.49 8.15
N PHE A 107 -1.12 -8.81 8.09
CA PHE A 107 -2.09 -9.70 7.43
C PHE A 107 -2.93 -10.46 8.47
N TYR A 108 -4.22 -10.59 8.20
CA TYR A 108 -5.20 -11.17 9.12
C TYR A 108 -6.13 -12.16 8.41
N ARG A 109 -6.55 -13.19 9.14
CA ARG A 109 -7.63 -14.12 8.74
C ARG A 109 -8.63 -14.18 9.88
N GLY A 110 -9.75 -13.47 9.74
CA GLY A 110 -10.67 -13.25 10.87
C GLY A 110 -9.94 -12.57 12.03
N ASN A 111 -9.93 -13.23 13.20
CA ASN A 111 -9.28 -12.71 14.41
C ASN A 111 -7.80 -13.13 14.54
N GLU A 112 -7.26 -13.92 13.60
CA GLU A 112 -5.88 -14.38 13.62
C GLU A 112 -4.96 -13.38 12.89
N CYS A 113 -3.87 -12.99 13.56
CA CYS A 113 -2.77 -12.27 12.92
C CYS A 113 -1.81 -13.29 12.29
N LEU A 114 -1.69 -13.28 10.96
CA LEU A 114 -0.85 -14.24 10.23
C LEU A 114 0.63 -13.84 10.26
N GLY A 115 0.89 -12.54 10.13
CA GLY A 115 2.25 -12.02 9.97
C GLY A 115 2.27 -10.61 9.40
N SER A 116 3.47 -10.15 9.02
CA SER A 116 3.65 -8.82 8.44
C SER A 116 4.80 -8.76 7.42
N ALA A 117 4.80 -7.75 6.58
CA ALA A 117 5.87 -7.49 5.63
C ALA A 117 6.14 -5.98 5.47
N LYS A 118 7.42 -5.62 5.35
CA LYS A 118 7.83 -4.23 5.13
C LYS A 118 7.48 -3.78 3.72
N ILE A 119 6.72 -2.70 3.59
CA ILE A 119 6.31 -2.11 2.31
C ILE A 119 7.50 -1.37 1.69
N THR A 120 7.84 -1.77 0.47
CA THR A 120 8.98 -1.23 -0.30
C THR A 120 8.55 -0.23 -1.37
N ALA A 121 7.40 -0.49 -1.99
CA ALA A 121 6.85 0.38 -3.02
C ALA A 121 5.33 0.32 -3.06
N ALA A 122 4.72 1.46 -3.41
CA ALA A 122 3.38 1.48 -3.96
C ALA A 122 3.46 1.16 -5.46
N GLY A 123 2.46 0.47 -5.99
CA GLY A 123 2.26 0.33 -7.43
C GLY A 123 1.76 1.64 -8.07
N PRO A 124 1.37 1.61 -9.35
CA PRO A 124 0.85 2.79 -10.02
C PRO A 124 -0.40 3.31 -9.31
N SER A 125 -0.56 4.63 -9.34
CA SER A 125 -1.78 5.27 -8.86
C SER A 125 -2.93 5.01 -9.83
N LEU A 126 -4.18 5.15 -9.37
CA LEU A 126 -5.34 5.04 -10.25
C LEU A 126 -5.29 6.06 -11.40
N TYR A 127 -4.68 7.23 -11.19
CA TYR A 127 -4.48 8.22 -12.25
C TYR A 127 -3.62 7.66 -13.39
N SER A 128 -2.48 7.04 -13.06
CA SER A 128 -1.54 6.46 -14.02
C SER A 128 -2.08 5.23 -14.77
N LEU A 129 -3.17 4.63 -14.29
CA LEU A 129 -3.82 3.47 -14.92
C LEU A 129 -4.98 3.85 -15.84
N THR A 130 -5.45 5.10 -15.78
CA THR A 130 -6.66 5.57 -16.47
C THR A 130 -6.38 6.65 -17.51
N HIS A 131 -5.15 7.18 -17.54
CA HIS A 131 -4.67 8.22 -18.45
C HIS A 131 -3.23 7.86 -18.87
#